data_AF-A0A1S2LQ70-F1
#
_entry.id   AF-A0A1S2LQ70-F1
#
_cell.length_a   1.000
_cell.length_b   1.000
_cell.length_c   1.000
_cell.angle_alpha   90.00
_cell.angle_beta   90.00
_cell.angle_gamma   90.00
#
_symmetry.space_group_name_H-M   'P 1'
#
loop_
_entity.id
_entity.type
_entity.pdbx_description
1 polymer ?
#
loop_
_entity_poly.entity_id
_entity_poly.type
_entity_poly.pdbx_seq_one_letter_code
_entity_poly.pdbx_strand_id
1 'polypeptide(L)'
;MEILVAALFGTLFMFGITYVLSQLFIKKFIKYIPALLLIVIGSYLLITARLLGSGGFDNLIMGIWAVMLYYGAIIGIISSVAIDFIRRKKKIS
;
A
#
# COMPACT_ATOMS: atom_id res chain seq x y z
N MET A 1 -19.25 11.05 10.45
CA MET A 1 -18.70 9.97 11.31
C MET A 1 -18.52 8.66 10.54
N GLU A 2 -19.44 8.27 9.67
CA GLU A 2 -19.40 7.00 8.93
C GLU A 2 -18.14 6.81 8.06
N ILE A 3 -17.66 7.87 7.40
CA ILE A 3 -16.46 7.82 6.53
C ILE A 3 -15.18 7.51 7.34
N LEU A 4 -15.06 8.07 8.55
CA LEU A 4 -13.93 7.82 9.44
C LEU A 4 -13.93 6.39 9.98
N VAL A 5 -15.12 5.87 10.31
CA VAL A 5 -15.29 4.48 10.78
C VAL A 5 -14.96 3.49 9.66
N ALA A 6 -15.41 3.76 8.43
CA ALA A 6 -15.08 2.95 7.26
C ALA A 6 -13.58 2.95 6.96
N ALA A 7 -12.91 4.10 7.09
CA ALA A 7 -11.46 4.21 6.90
C ALA A 7 -10.66 3.44 7.98
N LEU A 8 -11.12 3.49 9.24
CA LEU A 8 -10.54 2.71 10.35
C LEU A 8 -10.73 1.20 10.15
N PHE A 9 -11.91 0.76 9.70
CA PHE A 9 -12.15 -0.65 9.39
C PHE A 9 -11.33 -1.12 8.18
N GLY A 10 -11.22 -0.31 7.14
CA GLY A 10 -10.41 -0.62 5.96
C GLY A 10 -8.91 -0.79 6.29
N THR A 11 -8.38 0.07 7.16
CA THR A 11 -7.00 -0.04 7.64
C THR A 11 -6.79 -1.28 8.52
N LEU A 12 -7.70 -1.56 9.46
CA LEU A 12 -7.68 -2.78 10.28
C LEU A 12 -7.74 -4.06 9.44
N PHE A 13 -8.59 -4.08 8.41
CA PHE A 13 -8.73 -5.20 7.51
C PHE A 13 -7.46 -5.44 6.67
N MET A 14 -6.83 -4.38 6.17
CA MET A 14 -5.52 -4.44 5.50
C MET A 14 -4.42 -4.99 6.44
N PHE A 15 -4.40 -4.55 7.71
CA PHE A 15 -3.46 -5.08 8.71
C PHE A 15 -3.71 -6.57 8.98
N GLY A 16 -4.97 -6.98 9.10
CA GLY A 16 -5.36 -8.38 9.28
C GLY A 16 -4.93 -9.27 8.12
N ILE A 17 -5.18 -8.84 6.89
CA ILE A 17 -4.73 -9.55 5.68
C ILE A 17 -3.21 -9.65 5.66
N THR A 18 -2.51 -8.56 5.96
CA THR A 18 -1.03 -8.54 5.99
C THR A 18 -0.47 -9.50 7.05
N TYR A 19 -1.12 -9.60 8.20
CA TYR A 19 -0.76 -10.53 9.28
C TYR A 19 -0.98 -11.99 8.88
N VAL A 20 -2.14 -12.30 8.29
CA VAL A 20 -2.48 -13.66 7.84
C VAL A 20 -1.58 -14.09 6.67
N LEU A 21 -1.31 -13.20 5.71
CA LEU A 21 -0.35 -13.46 4.63
C LEU A 21 1.07 -13.67 5.17
N SER A 22 1.45 -12.97 6.23
CA SER A 22 2.74 -13.11 6.92
C SER A 22 2.95 -14.52 7.49
N GLN A 23 1.86 -15.19 7.84
CA GLN A 23 1.88 -16.51 8.45
C GLN A 23 1.90 -17.64 7.41
N LEU A 24 1.41 -17.37 6.19
CA LEU A 24 1.25 -18.38 5.10
C LEU A 24 2.41 -18.41 4.09
N PHE A 25 3.18 -17.33 3.91
CA PHE A 25 4.26 -17.27 2.90
C PHE A 25 5.67 -17.12 3.51
N ILE A 26 6.70 -17.33 2.68
CA ILE A 26 8.11 -17.18 3.05
C ILE A 26 8.36 -15.75 3.57
N LYS A 27 8.63 -15.62 4.88
CA LYS A 27 8.74 -14.38 5.71
C LYS A 27 9.49 -13.18 5.11
N LYS A 28 10.28 -13.36 4.05
CA LYS A 28 11.03 -12.30 3.38
C LYS A 28 10.19 -11.50 2.38
N PHE A 29 9.33 -12.15 1.60
CA PHE A 29 8.63 -11.48 0.49
C PHE A 29 7.32 -10.79 0.90
N ILE A 30 6.66 -11.26 1.97
CA ILE A 30 5.37 -10.69 2.41
C ILE A 30 5.46 -9.22 2.77
N LYS A 31 6.61 -8.76 3.29
CA LYS A 31 6.79 -7.37 3.71
C LYS A 31 6.64 -6.37 2.57
N TYR A 32 6.82 -6.81 1.33
CA TYR A 32 6.69 -5.99 0.14
C TYR A 32 5.27 -6.03 -0.45
N ILE A 33 4.44 -7.00 -0.06
CA ILE A 33 3.08 -7.19 -0.60
C ILE A 33 2.21 -5.93 -0.41
N PRO A 34 2.19 -5.25 0.77
CA PRO A 34 1.39 -4.04 0.92
C PRO A 34 1.82 -2.94 -0.05
N ALA A 35 3.13 -2.75 -0.24
CA ALA A 35 3.64 -1.75 -1.18
C ALA A 35 3.32 -2.12 -2.64
N LEU A 36 3.42 -3.40 -2.99
CA LEU A 36 3.08 -3.91 -4.32
C LEU A 36 1.59 -3.71 -4.62
N LEU A 37 0.71 -3.99 -3.65
CA LEU A 37 -0.73 -3.72 -3.76
C LEU A 37 -1.01 -2.23 -3.99
N LEU A 38 -0.35 -1.34 -3.23
CA LEU A 38 -0.51 0.11 -3.41
C LEU A 38 -0.07 0.56 -4.81
N ILE A 39 1.01 0.00 -5.35
CA ILE A 39 1.47 0.27 -6.73
C ILE A 39 0.43 -0.21 -7.75
N VAL A 40 -0.11 -1.42 -7.58
CA VAL A 40 -1.13 -1.97 -8.48
C VAL A 40 -2.40 -1.13 -8.46
N ILE A 41 -2.90 -0.76 -7.27
CA ILE A 41 -4.11 0.04 -7.11
C ILE A 41 -3.90 1.47 -7.66
N GLY A 42 -2.75 2.09 -7.39
CA GLY A 42 -2.41 3.41 -7.94
C GLY A 42 -2.34 3.41 -9.47
N SER A 43 -1.75 2.35 -10.04
CA SER A 43 -1.68 2.18 -11.50
C SER A 43 -3.06 1.97 -12.11
N TYR A 44 -3.91 1.18 -11.45
CA TYR A 44 -5.30 0.98 -11.85
C TYR A 44 -6.08 2.29 -11.86
N LEU A 45 -5.94 3.13 -10.83
CA LEU A 45 -6.60 4.44 -10.76
C LEU A 45 -6.17 5.37 -11.91
N LEU A 46 -4.88 5.38 -12.29
CA LEU A 46 -4.43 6.15 -13.45
C LEU A 46 -4.99 5.64 -14.77
N ILE A 47 -5.07 4.32 -14.94
CA ILE A 47 -5.66 3.70 -16.14
C ILE A 47 -7.15 4.02 -16.23
N THR A 48 -7.88 3.89 -15.11
CA THR A 48 -9.31 4.19 -15.03
C THR A 48 -9.59 5.67 -15.28
N ALA A 49 -8.79 6.58 -14.72
CA ALA A 49 -8.91 8.03 -14.99
C ALA A 49 -8.72 8.33 -16.49
N ARG A 50 -7.84 7.60 -17.17
CA ARG A 50 -7.59 7.80 -18.60
C ARG A 50 -8.67 7.19 -19.50
N LEU A 51 -9.26 6.06 -19.12
CA LEU A 51 -10.19 5.31 -19.97
C LEU A 51 -11.67 5.59 -19.70
N LEU A 52 -12.06 5.86 -18.46
CA LEU A 52 -13.45 6.01 -18.02
C LEU A 52 -13.79 7.42 -17.52
N GLY A 53 -12.81 8.32 -17.48
CA GLY A 53 -12.98 9.68 -16.99
C GLY A 53 -13.87 10.53 -17.90
N SER A 54 -15.15 10.65 -17.58
CA SER A 54 -16.09 11.56 -18.27
C SER A 54 -15.98 13.02 -17.82
N GLY A 55 -15.19 13.33 -16.77
CA GLY A 55 -15.05 14.67 -16.20
C GLY A 55 -13.62 14.99 -15.76
N GLY A 56 -13.17 16.23 -16.03
CA GLY A 56 -11.81 16.68 -15.71
C GLY A 56 -11.48 16.70 -14.21
N PHE A 57 -12.47 16.93 -13.35
CA PHE A 57 -12.29 16.97 -11.89
C PHE A 57 -12.14 15.57 -11.28
N ASP A 58 -12.92 14.58 -11.74
CA ASP A 58 -12.82 13.20 -11.25
C ASP A 58 -11.47 12.59 -11.61
N ASN A 59 -10.96 12.89 -12.80
CA ASN A 59 -9.62 12.47 -13.23
C ASN A 59 -8.52 13.11 -12.37
N LEU A 60 -8.71 14.36 -11.96
CA LEU A 60 -7.78 15.03 -11.06
C LEU A 60 -7.75 14.34 -9.69
N ILE A 61 -8.93 13.99 -9.14
CA ILE A 61 -9.03 13.26 -7.87
C ILE A 61 -8.34 11.89 -7.99
N MET A 62 -8.64 11.12 -9.03
CA MET A 62 -8.02 9.81 -9.24
C MET A 62 -6.50 9.92 -9.40
N GLY A 63 -6.01 10.96 -10.08
CA GLY A 63 -4.58 11.25 -10.20
C GLY A 63 -3.92 11.57 -8.86
N ILE A 64 -4.55 12.41 -8.03
CA ILE A 64 -4.06 12.74 -6.68
C ILE A 64 -4.02 11.47 -5.82
N TRP A 65 -5.08 10.67 -5.84
CA TRP A 65 -5.14 9.40 -5.12
C TRP A 65 -4.06 8.42 -5.57
N ALA A 66 -3.80 8.31 -6.87
CA ALA A 66 -2.73 7.47 -7.38
C ALA A 66 -1.36 7.94 -6.86
N VAL A 67 -1.06 9.24 -6.88
CA VAL A 67 0.19 9.80 -6.34
C VAL A 67 0.35 9.49 -4.84
N MET A 68 -0.72 9.64 -4.05
CA MET A 68 -0.69 9.30 -2.63
C MET A 68 -0.42 7.81 -2.39
N LEU A 69 -1.00 6.93 -3.19
CA LEU A 69 -0.76 5.48 -3.11
C LEU A 69 0.68 5.12 -3.47
N TYR A 70 1.25 5.74 -4.51
CA TYR A 70 2.66 5.54 -4.86
C TYR A 70 3.59 6.03 -3.76
N TYR A 71 3.28 7.17 -3.13
CA TYR A 71 4.05 7.68 -2.00
C TYR A 71 4.02 6.70 -0.81
N GLY A 72 2.83 6.18 -0.49
CA GLY A 72 2.65 5.13 0.52
C GLY A 72 3.43 3.85 0.19
N ALA A 73 3.47 3.44 -1.08
CA ALA A 73 4.24 2.29 -1.52
C ALA A 73 5.75 2.48 -1.34
N ILE A 74 6.28 3.64 -1.74
CA ILE A 74 7.71 3.98 -1.60
C ILE A 74 8.11 3.95 -0.13
N ILE A 75 7.33 4.60 0.75
CA ILE A 75 7.59 4.60 2.20
C ILE A 75 7.50 3.18 2.76
N GLY A 76 6.53 2.38 2.31
CA GLY A 76 6.41 0.98 2.71
C GLY A 76 7.65 0.16 2.35
N ILE A 77 8.18 0.33 1.14
CA ILE A 77 9.41 -0.32 0.69
C ILE A 77 10.60 0.13 1.53
N ILE A 78 10.79 1.44 1.71
CA ILE A 78 11.90 1.99 2.50
C ILE A 78 11.84 1.44 3.93
N SER A 79 10.66 1.44 4.55
CA SER A 79 10.45 0.94 5.91
C SER A 79 10.77 -0.55 6.01
N SER A 80 10.32 -1.35 5.04
CA SER A 80 10.61 -2.80 5.01
C SER A 80 12.12 -3.09 4.89
N VAL A 81 12.83 -2.31 4.06
CA VAL A 81 14.28 -2.41 3.88
C VAL A 81 15.01 -1.97 5.15
N ALA A 82 14.61 -0.86 5.76
CA ALA A 82 15.18 -0.37 7.01
C ALA A 82 15.04 -1.41 8.14
N ILE A 83 13.86 -2.03 8.27
CA ILE A 83 13.62 -3.12 9.23
C ILE A 83 14.57 -4.29 8.96
N ASP A 84 14.80 -4.66 7.70
CA ASP A 84 15.71 -5.75 7.35
C ASP A 84 17.18 -5.44 7.70
N PHE A 85 17.64 -4.21 7.51
CA PHE A 85 18.96 -3.77 7.94
C PHE A 85 19.12 -3.82 9.47
N ILE A 86 18.14 -3.32 10.22
CA ILE A 86 18.15 -3.36 11.69
C ILE A 86 18.15 -4.81 12.20
N ARG A 87 17.33 -5.68 11.60
CA ARG A 87 17.23 -7.10 12.00
C ARG A 87 18.50 -7.88 11.71
N ARG A 88 19.21 -7.57 10.62
CA ARG A 88 20.53 -8.17 10.32
C ARG A 88 21.58 -7.73 11.33
N LYS A 89 21.61 -6.45 11.73
CA LYS A 89 22.53 -5.95 12.76
C LYS A 89 22.35 -6.66 14.10
N LYS A 90 21.11 -6.93 14.51
CA LYS A 90 20.79 -7.63 15.77
C LYS A 90 21.14 -9.13 15.77
N LYS A 91 21.37 -9.75 14.61
CA LYS A 91 21.75 -11.17 14.50
C LYS A 91 23.27 -11.38 14.58
N ILE A 92 24.05 -10.31 14.53
CA ILE A 92 25.53 -10.33 14.49
C ILE A 92 26.13 -9.88 15.85
N SER A 93 25.35 -9.25 16.72
CA SER A 93 25.69 -9.02 18.15
C SER A 93 25.23 -10.17 19.02
#